data_AF-J0Q5C5-F1
#
_entry.id   AF-J0Q5C5-F1
#
_cell.length_a   1.000
_cell.length_b   1.000
_cell.length_c   1.000
_cell.angle_alpha   90.00
_cell.angle_beta   90.00
_cell.angle_gamma   90.00
#
_symmetry.space_group_name_H-M   'P 1'
#
loop_
_entity.id
_entity.type
_entity.pdbx_description
1 polymer ?
#
loop_
_entity_poly.entity_id
_entity_poly.type
_entity_poly.pdbx_seq_one_letter_code
_entity_poly.pdbx_strand_id
1 'polypeptide(L)'
;MKTGRAPLDADNRPIELHHMLQIHDGPIAEVTNAFHNEYNSVIHINPNTMGSGIDRDIFDRWRPKYWQERAKIIEEKMKLKQQQFMENKL
;
A
#
# COMPACT_ATOMS: atom_id res chain seq x y z
N MET A 1 4.84 -9.75 -0.02
CA MET A 1 3.38 -9.59 0.21
C MET A 1 2.69 -10.80 0.85
N LYS A 2 2.82 -12.05 0.34
CA LYS A 2 2.18 -13.26 0.93
C LYS A 2 2.35 -13.44 2.45
N THR A 3 3.49 -13.02 2.99
CA THR A 3 3.80 -13.10 4.43
C THR A 3 3.46 -11.81 5.20
N GLY A 4 2.64 -10.92 4.63
CA GLY A 4 2.28 -9.62 5.22
C GLY A 4 3.35 -8.53 5.11
N ARG A 5 4.48 -8.80 4.43
CA ARG A 5 5.51 -7.79 4.15
C ARG A 5 5.19 -7.02 2.87
N ALA A 6 5.38 -5.71 2.89
CA ALA A 6 5.32 -4.87 1.71
C ALA A 6 6.23 -5.41 0.58
N PRO A 7 5.88 -5.19 -0.69
CA PRO A 7 6.84 -5.38 -1.77
C PRO A 7 7.97 -4.35 -1.66
N LEU A 8 9.09 -4.63 -2.31
CA LEU A 8 10.20 -3.69 -2.40
C LEU A 8 10.08 -2.90 -3.71
N ASP A 9 10.43 -1.62 -3.67
CA ASP A 9 10.60 -0.78 -4.84
C ASP A 9 11.93 -1.07 -5.56
N ALA A 10 12.21 -0.32 -6.62
CA ALA A 10 13.43 -0.45 -7.41
C ALA A 10 14.72 -0.14 -6.61
N ASP A 11 14.61 0.59 -5.49
CA ASP A 11 15.71 0.93 -4.59
C ASP A 11 15.83 -0.06 -3.42
N ASN A 12 15.13 -1.20 -3.49
CA ASN A 12 15.09 -2.22 -2.44
C ASN A 12 14.51 -1.70 -1.11
N ARG A 13 13.67 -0.66 -1.14
CA ARG A 13 12.94 -0.13 0.02
C ARG A 13 11.50 -0.63 0.04
N PRO A 14 10.91 -0.87 1.22
CA PRO A 14 9.49 -1.23 1.31
C PRO A 14 8.59 -0.15 0.71
N ILE A 15 7.60 -0.55 -0.09
CA ILE A 15 6.48 0.33 -0.45
C ILE A 15 5.72 0.69 0.83
N GLU A 16 5.39 1.97 0.96
CA GLU A 16 4.72 2.54 2.12
C GLU A 16 3.23 2.76 1.84
N LEU A 17 2.44 2.73 2.91
CA LEU A 17 1.00 2.98 2.89
C LEU A 17 0.74 4.37 3.47
N HIS A 18 0.40 5.31 2.59
CA HIS A 18 0.12 6.69 2.94
C HIS A 18 -1.38 6.91 3.16
N HIS A 19 -1.76 7.57 4.27
CA HIS A 19 -3.15 7.94 4.55
C HIS A 19 -3.47 9.29 3.92
N MET A 20 -4.29 9.28 2.86
CA MET A 20 -4.59 10.48 2.06
C MET A 20 -5.29 11.58 2.86
N LEU A 21 -6.11 11.20 3.85
CA LEU A 21 -6.87 12.13 4.70
C LEU A 21 -6.33 12.19 6.13
N GLN A 22 -5.24 11.48 6.43
CA GLN A 22 -4.62 11.40 7.76
C GLN A 22 -5.57 11.04 8.93
N ILE A 23 -6.63 10.30 8.61
CA ILE A 23 -7.55 9.70 9.57
C ILE A 23 -7.46 8.18 9.48
N HIS A 24 -7.80 7.50 10.56
CA HIS A 24 -7.68 6.04 10.69
C HIS A 24 -8.35 5.26 9.54
N ASP A 25 -9.60 5.56 9.23
CA ASP A 25 -10.40 4.82 8.23
C ASP A 25 -10.40 5.48 6.84
N GLY A 26 -9.38 6.29 6.56
CA GLY A 26 -9.27 7.04 5.30
C GLY A 26 -8.73 6.21 4.13
N PRO A 27 -8.86 6.71 2.89
CA PRO A 27 -8.22 6.10 1.73
C PRO A 27 -6.69 5.99 1.89
N ILE A 28 -6.13 4.87 1.43
CA ILE A 28 -4.70 4.56 1.45
C ILE A 28 -4.13 4.58 0.03
N ALA A 29 -2.97 5.21 -0.13
CA ALA A 29 -2.14 5.11 -1.33
C ALA A 29 -0.88 4.28 -1.05
N GLU A 30 -0.52 3.41 -1.99
CA GLU A 30 0.78 2.74 -2.03
C GLU A 30 1.80 3.70 -2.68
N VAL A 31 2.85 4.09 -1.95
CA VAL A 31 3.86 5.05 -2.42
C VAL A 31 5.27 4.54 -2.14
N THR A 32 6.26 5.00 -2.90
CA THR A 32 7.66 4.69 -2.57
C THR A 32 8.09 5.48 -1.34
N ASN A 33 9.05 4.94 -0.59
CA ASN A 33 9.64 5.66 0.54
C ASN A 33 10.30 6.97 0.08
N ALA A 34 10.93 6.99 -1.10
CA ALA A 34 11.50 8.21 -1.67
C ALA A 34 10.44 9.30 -1.89
N PHE A 35 9.32 8.95 -2.53
CA PHE A 35 8.21 9.87 -2.75
C PHE A 35 7.62 10.38 -1.43
N HIS A 36 7.40 9.49 -0.46
CA HIS A 36 6.81 9.85 0.83
C HIS A 36 7.67 10.87 1.58
N ASN A 37 9.00 10.72 1.53
CA ASN A 37 9.94 11.64 2.16
C ASN A 37 10.10 12.96 1.39
N GLU A 38 10.29 12.90 0.07
CA GLU A 38 10.50 14.08 -0.78
C GLU A 38 9.30 15.03 -0.71
N TYR A 39 8.09 14.50 -0.78
CA TYR A 39 6.86 15.27 -0.83
C TYR A 39 6.14 15.35 0.53
N ASN A 40 6.83 15.03 1.63
CA ASN A 40 6.24 14.93 2.96
C ASN A 40 5.35 16.13 3.33
N SER A 41 5.81 17.37 3.10
CA SER A 41 5.05 18.58 3.43
C SER A 41 3.82 18.82 2.53
N VAL A 42 3.78 18.21 1.34
CA VAL A 42 2.70 18.37 0.37
C VAL A 42 1.59 17.35 0.62
N ILE A 43 1.97 16.11 0.93
CA ILE A 43 1.01 14.99 1.06
C ILE A 43 0.45 14.84 2.47
N HIS A 44 1.06 15.49 3.47
CA HIS A 44 0.54 15.50 4.84
C HIS A 44 -0.31 16.76 5.09
N ILE A 45 -1.64 16.60 5.03
CA ILE A 45 -2.59 17.73 5.09
C ILE A 45 -2.73 18.39 6.48
N ASN A 46 -2.49 17.66 7.57
CA ASN A 46 -2.52 18.22 8.92
C ASN A 46 -1.13 18.75 9.29
N PRO A 47 -1.06 19.88 10.02
CA PRO A 47 0.18 20.39 10.54
C PRO A 47 0.75 19.46 11.62
N ASN A 48 2.08 19.44 11.75
CA ASN A 48 2.81 18.62 12.73
C ASN A 48 2.45 18.92 14.20
N THR A 49 1.73 20.01 14.46
CA THR A 49 1.23 20.40 15.79
C THR A 49 -0.07 19.70 16.18
N MET A 50 -0.75 19.03 15.25
CA MET A 50 -2.12 18.53 15.44
C MET A 50 -2.21 17.03 15.78
N GLY A 51 -1.13 16.45 16.33
CA GLY A 51 -1.09 15.02 16.65
C GLY A 51 -1.36 14.10 15.45
N SER A 52 -1.45 12.80 15.69
CA SER A 52 -1.79 11.82 14.66
C SER A 52 -3.28 11.49 14.73
N GLY A 53 -4.04 11.72 13.66
CA GLY A 53 -5.41 11.21 13.49
C GLY A 53 -5.47 9.70 13.22
N ILE A 54 -4.31 9.04 13.21
CA ILE A 54 -4.12 7.62 12.97
C ILE A 54 -3.70 6.96 14.29
N ASP A 55 -4.44 5.94 14.70
CA ASP A 55 -3.98 4.98 15.71
C ASP A 55 -2.91 4.06 15.07
N ARG A 56 -1.65 4.26 15.49
CA ARG A 56 -0.49 3.56 14.93
C ARG A 56 -0.48 2.08 15.28
N ASP A 57 -0.96 1.72 16.47
CA ASP A 57 -0.97 0.32 16.93
C ASP A 57 -2.01 -0.49 16.16
N ILE A 58 -3.20 0.08 15.91
CA ILE A 58 -4.20 -0.56 15.07
C ILE A 58 -3.69 -0.66 13.62
N PHE A 59 -3.10 0.41 13.10
CA PHE A 59 -2.54 0.41 11.76
C PHE A 59 -1.45 -0.65 11.57
N ASP A 60 -0.53 -0.78 12.52
CA ASP A 60 0.55 -1.76 12.47
C ASP A 60 0.04 -3.21 12.51
N ARG A 61 -1.06 -3.47 13.24
CA ARG A 61 -1.75 -4.77 13.22
C ARG A 61 -2.51 -5.03 11.91
N TRP A 62 -3.02 -3.99 11.27
CA TRP A 62 -3.78 -4.09 10.03
C TRP A 62 -2.87 -4.25 8.79
N ARG A 63 -1.75 -3.53 8.74
CA ARG A 63 -0.84 -3.47 7.57
C ARG A 63 -0.41 -4.85 7.02
N PRO A 64 -0.09 -5.87 7.83
CA PRO A 64 0.22 -7.19 7.30
C PRO A 64 -0.94 -7.84 6.55
N LYS A 65 -2.18 -7.66 7.05
CA LYS A 65 -3.39 -8.19 6.42
C LYS A 65 -3.64 -7.52 5.07
N TYR A 66 -3.43 -6.20 5.00
CA TYR A 66 -3.49 -5.47 3.74
C TYR A 66 -2.58 -6.11 2.68
N TRP A 67 -1.29 -6.29 3.00
CA TRP A 67 -0.34 -6.86 2.03
C TRP A 67 -0.63 -8.30 1.64
N GLN A 68 -1.14 -9.12 2.57
CA GLN A 68 -1.60 -10.46 2.25
C GLN A 68 -2.76 -10.43 1.24
N GLU A 69 -3.71 -9.53 1.43
CA GLU A 69 -4.86 -9.39 0.53
C GLU A 69 -4.44 -8.85 -0.84
N ARG A 70 -3.51 -7.88 -0.89
CA ARG A 70 -2.95 -7.41 -2.16
C ARG A 70 -2.25 -8.52 -2.94
N ALA A 71 -1.53 -9.43 -2.27
CA ALA A 71 -0.94 -10.60 -2.92
C ALA A 71 -2.01 -11.48 -3.58
N LYS A 72 -3.08 -11.81 -2.86
CA LYS A 72 -4.18 -12.63 -3.41
C LYS A 72 -4.82 -11.99 -4.63
N ILE A 73 -5.12 -10.68 -4.57
CA ILE A 73 -5.71 -9.93 -5.69
C ILE A 73 -4.80 -9.98 -6.91
N ILE A 74 -3.50 -9.80 -6.73
CA ILE A 74 -2.53 -9.85 -7.84
C ILE A 74 -2.45 -11.26 -8.43
N GLU A 75 -2.37 -12.29 -7.59
CA GLU A 75 -2.35 -13.68 -8.03
C GLU A 75 -3.61 -14.04 -8.84
N GLU A 76 -4.78 -13.60 -8.38
CA GLU A 76 -6.04 -13.84 -9.10
C GLU A 76 -6.07 -13.10 -10.44
N LYS A 77 -5.64 -11.84 -10.47
CA LYS A 77 -5.49 -11.09 -11.72
C LYS A 77 -4.53 -11.77 -12.71
N MET A 78 -3.44 -12.36 -12.21
CA MET A 78 -2.48 -13.09 -13.05
C MET A 78 -3.09 -14.36 -13.64
N LYS A 79 -3.88 -15.12 -12.86
CA LYS A 79 -4.60 -16.30 -13.37
C LYS A 79 -5.61 -15.93 -14.45
N LEU A 80 -6.41 -14.90 -14.21
CA LEU A 80 -7.39 -14.41 -15.19
C LEU A 80 -6.72 -13.96 -16.49
N LYS A 81 -5.59 -13.24 -16.37
CA LYS A 81 -4.79 -12.83 -17.54
C LYS A 81 -4.22 -14.03 -18.31
N GLN A 82 -3.77 -15.06 -17.60
CA GLN A 82 -3.27 -16.29 -18.23
C GLN A 82 -4.39 -17.04 -18.94
N GLN A 83 -5.56 -17.17 -18.32
CA GLN A 83 -6.74 -17.78 -18.93
C GLN A 83 -7.14 -17.05 -20.22
N GLN A 84 -7.29 -15.72 -20.16
CA GLN A 84 -7.63 -14.90 -21.32
C GLN A 84 -6.60 -15.05 -22.46
N PHE A 85 -5.32 -15.14 -22.13
CA PHE A 85 -4.27 -15.38 -23.12
C PHE A 85 -4.38 -16.75 -23.80
N MET A 86 -4.76 -17.79 -23.05
CA MET A 86 -4.96 -19.14 -23.60
C MET A 86 -6.21 -19.19 -24.48
N GLU A 87 -7.30 -18.53 -24.07
CA GLU A 87 -8.55 -18.44 -24.85
C GLU A 87 -8.34 -17.69 -26.17
N ASN A 88 -7.57 -16.60 -26.18
CA ASN A 88 -7.31 -15.81 -27.38
C ASN A 88 -6.30 -16.46 -28.37
N LYS A 89 -5.69 -17.59 -28.01
CA LYS A 89 -4.75 -18.34 -28.85
C LYS A 89 -5.36 -19.56 -29.56
N LEU A 90 -6.58 -19.93 -29.18
CA LEU A 90 -7.39 -20.98 -29.79
C LEU A 90 -8.31 -20.37 -30.86
#